data_AF-A0A235BBY9-F1
#
_entry.id   AF-A0A235BBY9-F1
#
_cell.length_a   1.000
_cell.length_b   1.000
_cell.length_c   1.000
_cell.angle_alpha   90.00
_cell.angle_beta   90.00
_cell.angle_gamma   90.00
#
_symmetry.space_group_name_H-M   'P 1'
#
loop_
_entity.id
_entity.type
_entity.pdbx_description
1 polymer ?
#
loop_
_entity_poly.entity_id
_entity_poly.type
_entity_poly.pdbx_seq_one_letter_code
_entity_poly.pdbx_strand_id
1 'polypeptide(L)'
;MIYQRILAILLLCIPGALGIYGWTLMRDVFFEYLAGQGFSWIPFLAGGILLLFGLFFIGGFLFYRDEKNNAIQPMLRRKKKNKSLPSKGGKKEQG
;
A
#
# COMPACT_ATOMS: atom_id res chain seq x y z
N MET A 1 0.71 -8.95 -16.38
CA MET A 1 1.41 -7.82 -15.71
C MET A 1 0.55 -6.57 -15.59
N ILE A 2 -0.04 -6.02 -16.66
CA ILE A 2 -0.86 -4.79 -16.60
C ILE A 2 -2.29 -5.04 -16.07
N TYR A 3 -2.96 -6.10 -16.52
CA TYR A 3 -4.36 -6.39 -16.16
C TYR A 3 -4.59 -6.58 -14.65
N GLN A 4 -3.68 -7.30 -13.97
CA GLN A 4 -3.72 -7.46 -12.51
C GLN A 4 -3.53 -6.14 -11.75
N ARG A 5 -2.71 -5.23 -12.31
CA ARG A 5 -2.51 -3.88 -11.73
C ARG A 5 -3.73 -2.99 -11.93
N ILE A 6 -4.39 -3.08 -13.09
CA ILE A 6 -5.63 -2.33 -13.37
C ILE A 6 -6.77 -2.82 -12.47
N LEU A 7 -6.95 -4.14 -12.33
CA LEU A 7 -7.94 -4.73 -11.42
C LEU A 7 -7.72 -4.29 -9.97
N ALA A 8 -6.46 -4.25 -9.51
CA ALA A 8 -6.11 -3.74 -8.20
C ALA A 8 -6.53 -2.27 -7.99
N ILE A 9 -6.28 -1.40 -8.98
CA ILE A 9 -6.63 0.02 -8.90
C ILE A 9 -8.15 0.19 -8.99
N LEU A 10 -8.83 -0.60 -9.82
CA LEU A 10 -10.29 -0.56 -9.96
C LEU A 10 -10.98 -1.00 -8.66
N LEU A 11 -10.51 -2.07 -8.02
CA LEU A 11 -10.96 -2.51 -6.70
C LEU A 11 -10.65 -1.50 -5.59
N LEU A 12 -9.58 -0.72 -5.71
CA LEU A 12 -9.23 0.35 -4.76
C LEU A 12 -10.08 1.62 -4.94
N CYS A 13 -10.64 1.83 -6.14
CA CYS A 13 -11.46 2.99 -6.46
C CYS A 13 -12.80 2.98 -5.70
N ILE A 14 -13.42 1.81 -5.57
CA ILE A 14 -14.70 1.61 -4.86
C ILE A 14 -14.63 2.03 -3.36
N PRO A 15 -13.72 1.48 -2.54
CA PRO A 15 -13.57 1.87 -1.13
C PRO A 15 -13.06 3.30 -0.97
N GLY A 16 -12.26 3.81 -1.94
CA GLY A 16 -11.85 5.21 -1.96
C GLY A 16 -13.04 6.16 -2.12
N ALA A 17 -13.93 5.87 -3.07
CA ALA A 17 -15.16 6.64 -3.27
C ALA A 17 -16.09 6.57 -2.04
N LEU A 18 -16.23 5.39 -1.42
CA LEU A 18 -16.99 5.23 -0.18
C LEU A 18 -16.39 6.06 0.97
N GLY A 19 -15.06 6.13 1.09
CA GLY A 19 -14.40 6.96 2.10
C GLY A 19 -14.69 8.46 1.90
N ILE A 20 -14.65 8.95 0.66
CA ILE A 20 -14.99 10.34 0.32
C ILE A 20 -16.47 10.62 0.63
N TYR A 21 -17.35 9.67 0.34
CA TYR A 21 -18.77 9.78 0.64
C TYR A 21 -19.02 9.81 2.16
N GLY A 22 -18.33 8.97 2.93
CA GLY A 22 -18.37 8.97 4.39
C GLY A 22 -17.88 10.29 5.01
N TRP A 23 -16.81 10.88 4.47
CA TRP A 23 -16.35 12.23 4.87
C TRP A 23 -17.37 13.30 4.57
N THR A 24 -18.03 13.23 3.41
CA THR A 24 -19.08 14.17 3.01
C THR A 24 -20.24 14.14 4.00
N LEU A 25 -20.69 12.94 4.40
CA LEU A 25 -21.71 12.76 5.44
C LEU A 25 -21.31 13.42 6.77
N MET A 26 -20.07 13.28 7.22
CA MET A 26 -19.62 13.94 8.45
C MET A 26 -19.70 15.46 8.32
N ARG A 27 -19.21 16.00 7.20
CA ARG A 27 -19.22 17.45 6.93
C ARG A 27 -20.64 17.98 6.90
N ASP A 28 -21.58 17.24 6.33
CA ASP A 28 -22.98 17.65 6.26
C ASP A 28 -23.60 17.68 7.67
N VAL A 29 -23.28 16.73 8.57
CA VAL A 29 -23.70 16.81 9.99
C VAL A 29 -23.09 18.01 10.71
N PHE A 30 -21.83 18.35 10.43
CA PHE A 30 -21.23 19.57 10.97
C PHE A 30 -21.99 20.82 10.50
N PHE A 31 -22.36 20.88 9.22
CA PHE A 31 -23.17 22.00 8.70
C PHE A 31 -24.57 22.05 9.30
N GLU A 32 -25.25 20.92 9.47
CA GLU A 32 -26.55 20.84 10.17
C GLU A 32 -26.43 21.38 11.59
N TYR A 33 -25.41 20.95 12.33
CA TYR A 33 -25.14 21.42 13.68
C TYR A 33 -24.86 22.94 13.74
N LEU A 34 -24.07 23.47 12.81
CA LEU A 34 -23.80 24.91 12.71
C LEU A 34 -25.04 25.71 12.28
N ALA A 35 -25.94 25.12 11.49
CA ALA A 35 -27.20 25.71 11.07
C ALA A 35 -28.28 25.70 12.17
N GLY A 36 -27.96 25.21 13.37
CA GLY A 36 -28.89 25.11 14.50
C GLY A 36 -29.86 23.93 14.40
N GLN A 37 -29.67 23.05 13.42
CA GLN A 37 -30.36 21.77 13.34
C GLN A 37 -29.63 20.80 14.29
N GLY A 38 -30.38 20.01 15.06
CA GLY A 38 -29.81 19.15 16.10
C GLY A 38 -28.75 18.18 15.57
N PHE A 39 -27.87 17.68 16.45
CA PHE A 39 -26.79 16.78 16.04
C PHE A 39 -27.32 15.42 15.59
N SER A 40 -27.23 15.15 14.28
CA SER A 40 -27.65 13.89 13.65
C SER A 40 -26.63 12.77 13.88
N TRP A 41 -26.80 12.00 14.95
CA TRP A 41 -25.91 10.88 15.31
C TRP A 41 -25.82 9.77 14.25
N ILE A 42 -26.90 9.51 13.52
CA ILE A 42 -26.97 8.43 12.51
C ILE A 42 -26.02 8.71 11.33
N PRO A 43 -26.11 9.84 10.60
CA PRO A 43 -25.18 10.14 9.52
C PRO A 43 -23.74 10.36 10.01
N PHE A 44 -23.53 10.82 11.24
CA PHE A 44 -22.20 10.93 11.84
C PHE A 44 -21.54 9.56 12.00
N LEU A 45 -22.26 8.61 12.61
CA LEU A 45 -21.74 7.26 12.83
C LEU A 45 -21.63 6.49 11.51
N ALA A 46 -22.58 6.66 10.59
CA ALA A 46 -22.53 6.09 9.25
C ALA A 46 -21.32 6.61 8.46
N GLY A 47 -21.06 7.92 8.49
CA GLY A 47 -19.87 8.53 7.90
C GLY A 47 -18.58 7.98 8.53
N GLY A 48 -18.55 7.82 9.85
CA GLY A 48 -17.45 7.20 10.59
C GLY A 48 -17.16 5.78 10.14
N ILE A 49 -18.19 4.96 10.05
CA ILE A 49 -18.06 3.56 9.62
C ILE A 49 -17.64 3.49 8.15
N LEU A 50 -18.21 4.29 7.24
CA LEU A 50 -17.79 4.33 5.83
C LEU A 50 -16.33 4.74 5.68
N LEU A 51 -15.88 5.71 6.48
CA LEU A 51 -14.50 6.19 6.45
C LEU A 51 -13.53 5.12 6.99
N LEU A 52 -13.84 4.50 8.14
CA LEU A 52 -13.04 3.39 8.67
C LEU A 52 -13.03 2.20 7.70
N PHE A 53 -14.17 1.86 7.11
CA PHE A 53 -14.26 0.75 6.16
C PHE A 53 -13.43 1.01 4.92
N GLY A 54 -13.48 2.23 4.37
CA GLY A 54 -12.61 2.67 3.28
C GLY A 54 -11.13 2.54 3.65
N LEU A 55 -10.73 3.08 4.81
CA LEU A 55 -9.34 3.02 5.30
C LEU A 55 -8.86 1.60 5.55
N PHE A 56 -9.70 0.76 6.15
CA PHE A 56 -9.39 -0.63 6.48
C PHE A 56 -9.21 -1.45 5.21
N PHE A 57 -10.07 -1.22 4.21
CA PHE A 57 -9.97 -1.89 2.92
C PHE A 57 -8.71 -1.45 2.16
N ILE A 58 -8.42 -0.15 2.12
CA ILE A 58 -7.21 0.39 1.50
C ILE A 58 -5.95 -0.11 2.21
N GLY A 59 -5.91 -0.05 3.55
CA GLY A 59 -4.78 -0.46 4.37
C GLY A 59 -4.52 -1.96 4.30
N GLY A 60 -5.56 -2.78 4.42
CA GLY A 60 -5.46 -4.24 4.29
C GLY A 60 -5.03 -4.68 2.90
N PHE A 61 -5.58 -4.04 1.86
CA PHE A 61 -5.20 -4.32 0.48
C PHE A 61 -3.77 -3.86 0.16
N LEU A 62 -3.36 -2.70 0.68
CA LEU A 62 -2.00 -2.20 0.50
C LEU A 62 -0.99 -3.13 1.19
N PHE A 63 -1.25 -3.56 2.42
CA PHE A 63 -0.40 -4.49 3.16
C PHE A 63 -0.25 -5.84 2.44
N TYR A 64 -1.36 -6.46 2.02
CA TYR A 64 -1.32 -7.73 1.27
C TYR A 64 -0.58 -7.60 -0.08
N ARG A 65 -0.68 -6.44 -0.73
CA ARG A 65 -0.03 -6.20 -2.02
C ARG A 65 1.44 -5.82 -1.89
N ASP A 66 1.83 -5.18 -0.79
CA ASP A 66 3.21 -4.79 -0.49
C ASP A 66 4.06 -5.99 -0.02
N GLU A 67 3.45 -6.96 0.68
CA GLU A 67 4.14 -8.18 1.12
C GLU A 67 4.72 -8.99 -0.06
N LYS A 68 4.03 -9.03 -1.21
CA LYS A 68 4.53 -9.69 -2.42
C LYS A 68 5.57 -8.89 -3.18
N ASN A 69 5.70 -7.59 -2.94
CA ASN A 69 6.69 -6.78 -3.64
C ASN A 69 8.08 -6.88 -3.06
N ASN A 70 8.26 -7.53 -1.89
CA ASN A 70 9.53 -7.92 -1.28
C ASN A 70 10.70 -7.07 -1.79
N ALA A 71 10.57 -5.75 -1.61
CA ALA A 71 11.57 -4.77 -1.97
C ALA A 71 12.66 -4.77 -0.91
N ILE A 72 13.00 -5.96 -0.39
CA ILE A 72 14.30 -6.25 0.16
C ILE A 72 15.23 -6.18 -1.03
N GLN A 73 15.66 -4.95 -1.26
CA GLN A 73 16.73 -4.49 -2.10
C GLN A 73 17.52 -5.65 -2.74
N PRO A 74 17.61 -5.74 -4.07
CA PRO A 74 18.60 -6.63 -4.71
C PRO A 74 20.05 -6.31 -4.28
N MET A 75 20.26 -5.27 -3.47
CA MET A 75 21.50 -5.00 -2.74
C MET A 75 21.87 -6.07 -1.70
N LEU A 76 20.92 -6.91 -1.24
CA LEU A 76 21.21 -8.14 -0.48
C LEU A 76 21.31 -9.40 -1.36
N ARG A 77 21.28 -9.28 -2.70
CA ARG A 77 21.98 -10.28 -3.51
C ARG A 77 23.44 -9.96 -3.34
N ARG A 78 24.08 -10.56 -2.32
CA ARG A 78 25.54 -10.73 -2.30
C ARG A 78 25.94 -10.99 -3.74
N LYS A 79 26.64 -10.04 -4.37
CA LYS A 79 27.50 -10.34 -5.50
C LYS A 79 28.25 -11.59 -5.03
N LYS A 80 27.88 -12.77 -5.54
CA LYS A 80 28.73 -13.92 -5.49
C LYS A 80 29.89 -13.47 -6.38
N LYS A 81 30.84 -12.79 -5.73
CA LYS A 81 32.01 -12.20 -6.32
C LYS A 81 32.59 -13.36 -7.11
N ASN A 82 32.49 -13.28 -8.44
CA ASN A 82 33.30 -14.10 -9.31
C ASN A 82 34.72 -13.94 -8.76
N LYS A 83 35.17 -14.95 -8.01
CA LYS A 83 36.58 -15.06 -7.67
C LYS A 83 37.21 -15.71 -8.90
N SER A 84 37.17 -14.97 -10.00
CA SER A 84 38.20 -15.04 -11.03
C SER A 84 39.47 -14.54 -10.35
N LEU A 85 40.26 -15.46 -9.82
CA LEU A 85 41.67 -15.20 -9.63
C LEU A 85 42.37 -15.66 -10.92
N PRO A 86 43.00 -14.72 -11.65
CA PRO A 86 43.88 -15.07 -12.76
C PRO A 86 45.23 -15.56 -12.24
N SER A 87 45.81 -16.48 -13.01
CA SER A 87 47.24 -16.70 -13.22
C SER A 87 48.17 -16.68 -12.00
N LYS A 88 48.69 -17.86 -11.65
CA LYS A 88 50.02 -17.98 -11.04
C LYS A 88 50.86 -18.95 -11.86
N GLY A 89 51.41 -18.47 -12.96
CA GLY A 89 52.59 -19.06 -13.57
C GLY A 89 53.85 -18.62 -12.81
N GLY A 90 54.74 -19.56 -12.51
CA GLY A 90 56.17 -19.29 -12.26
C GLY A 90 56.83 -19.98 -11.05
N LYS A 91 57.52 -21.11 -11.32
CA LYS A 91 58.80 -21.66 -10.77
C LYS A 91 58.70 -23.19 -10.73
N LYS A 92 59.30 -23.96 -11.67
CA LYS A 92 60.72 -24.34 -11.81
C LYS A 92 61.30 -25.07 -10.59
N GLU A 93 61.10 -26.39 -10.55
CA GLU A 93 61.94 -27.43 -9.91
C GLU A 93 61.87 -28.63 -10.88
N GLN A 94 62.77 -28.83 -11.85
CA GLN A 94 64.15 -29.35 -11.77
C GLN A 94 64.29 -30.57 -10.86
N GLY A 95 64.11 -31.75 -11.47
CA GLY A 95 64.51 -33.08 -11.03
C GLY A 95 64.84 -33.91 -12.27
#